data_AF-Q54ZM1-F1
#
_entry.id   AF-Q54ZM1-F1
#
_cell.length_a   1.000
_cell.length_b   1.000
_cell.length_c   1.000
_cell.angle_alpha   90.00
_cell.angle_beta   90.00
_cell.angle_gamma   90.00
#
_symmetry.space_group_name_H-M   'P 1'
#
loop_
_entity.id
_entity.type
_entity.pdbx_description
1 polymer ?
#
loop_
_entity_poly.entity_id
_entity_poly.type
_entity_poly.pdbx_seq_one_letter_code
_entity_poly.pdbx_strand_id
1 'polypeptide(L)'
;MKDKLFFKVWRNVYLLKMILEFKLLYEKNEIVTFLNLTSLIEYENKEYIRTLIYKGNESINEKCFLPNNKNGVLNKIVFKEQSISNIASCLIPFGVEIIEFGISLTFNNNILVSTTPLFLLPSTIKSVKNVVINETDYSKGNDYLIPNNIKEITFLKCPKISKDTIKFPSTLESITFINEWNNGDSILKIGDIPNGIKNLVLNSYREGFDISVLPNSIINLEVILKCNKLVKNVIPINVKSLTMMYYINENENENNNTNKLEITHESLPPSLINLECYSKDMKFLPNSIPSTVENLQIYDLQIPLTPSILSPSNSIKKFEIAFDLIEFTCKRLNLNLNYYIGSLLQCLTSLIEFSIIGYFNSKIDTNILPNGLKIFNLLENINFNQPFDQDNILPSTLTHLILNNNYSIENLLKIKLPISLTFLSLSKNLKNNFNINNFNNFNNNNNNNNNNNNNNNNKNLKIHFRD
;
A
#
# COMPACT_ATOMS: atom_id res chain seq x y z
N MET A 1 28.63 -33.79 -1.17
CA MET A 1 27.60 -34.85 -0.97
C MET A 1 26.20 -34.42 -1.43
N LYS A 2 25.78 -33.18 -1.14
CA LYS A 2 24.48 -32.63 -1.60
C LYS A 2 24.31 -32.66 -3.12
N ASP A 3 25.33 -32.28 -3.89
CA ASP A 3 25.24 -32.25 -5.37
C ASP A 3 25.04 -33.62 -6.00
N LYS A 4 25.71 -34.65 -5.47
CA LYS A 4 25.57 -36.03 -5.97
C LYS A 4 24.15 -36.56 -5.78
N LEU A 5 23.48 -36.20 -4.67
CA LEU A 5 22.08 -36.55 -4.44
C LEU A 5 21.16 -35.75 -5.37
N PHE A 6 21.38 -34.43 -5.47
CA PHE A 6 20.61 -33.56 -6.37
C PHE A 6 20.61 -34.09 -7.81
N PHE A 7 21.78 -34.41 -8.37
CA PHE A 7 21.86 -34.94 -9.73
C PHE A 7 21.30 -36.35 -9.87
N LYS A 8 21.33 -37.18 -8.82
CA LYS A 8 20.67 -38.50 -8.83
C LYS A 8 19.15 -38.37 -8.92
N VAL A 9 18.56 -37.39 -8.22
CA VAL A 9 17.12 -37.13 -8.27
C VAL A 9 16.73 -36.52 -9.61
N TRP A 10 17.42 -35.45 -10.04
CA TRP A 10 17.08 -34.73 -11.27
C TRP A 10 17.33 -35.51 -12.57
N ARG A 11 18.29 -36.44 -12.58
CA ARG A 11 18.51 -37.33 -13.74
C ARG A 11 17.58 -38.55 -13.74
N ASN A 12 16.86 -38.81 -12.65
CA ASN A 12 15.88 -39.87 -12.61
C ASN A 12 14.57 -39.36 -13.21
N VAL A 13 14.24 -39.84 -14.42
CA VAL A 13 13.06 -39.40 -15.18
C VAL A 13 11.75 -39.60 -14.40
N TYR A 14 11.65 -40.70 -13.64
CA TYR A 14 10.46 -41.00 -12.84
C TYR A 14 10.30 -40.02 -11.67
N LEU A 15 11.35 -39.80 -10.88
CA LEU A 15 11.31 -38.83 -9.78
C LEU A 15 11.08 -37.41 -10.29
N LEU A 16 11.72 -37.03 -11.40
CA LEU A 16 11.50 -35.75 -12.05
C LEU A 16 10.03 -35.56 -12.43
N LYS A 17 9.41 -36.55 -13.08
CA LYS A 17 7.99 -36.50 -13.45
C LYS A 17 7.10 -36.31 -12.22
N MET A 18 7.34 -37.08 -11.15
CA MET A 18 6.59 -36.93 -9.90
C MET A 18 6.75 -35.54 -9.28
N ILE A 19 7.98 -35.01 -9.23
CA ILE A 19 8.24 -33.66 -8.71
C ILE A 19 7.48 -32.61 -9.51
N LEU A 20 7.45 -32.73 -10.84
CA LEU A 20 6.71 -31.83 -11.71
C LEU A 20 5.19 -31.95 -11.51
N GLU A 21 4.66 -33.16 -11.33
CA GLU A 21 3.25 -33.38 -11.01
C GLU A 21 2.86 -32.74 -9.67
N PHE A 22 3.64 -32.95 -8.61
CA PHE A 22 3.41 -32.30 -7.32
C PHE A 22 3.54 -30.77 -7.41
N LYS A 23 4.51 -30.26 -8.15
CA LYS A 23 4.65 -28.82 -8.40
C LYS A 23 3.38 -28.25 -9.02
N LEU A 24 2.84 -28.89 -10.07
CA LEU A 24 1.60 -28.46 -10.72
C LEU A 24 0.41 -28.52 -9.76
N LEU A 25 0.34 -29.55 -8.91
CA LEU A 25 -0.68 -29.64 -7.87
C LEU A 25 -0.57 -28.48 -6.87
N TYR A 26 0.63 -28.12 -6.40
CA TYR A 26 0.81 -26.99 -5.48
C TYR A 26 0.47 -25.63 -6.13
N GLU A 27 0.89 -25.40 -7.38
CA GLU A 27 0.57 -24.18 -8.12
C GLU A 27 -0.94 -24.05 -8.35
N LYS A 28 -1.61 -25.14 -8.74
CA LYS A 28 -3.08 -25.18 -8.92
C LYS A 28 -3.84 -24.91 -7.62
N ASN A 29 -3.28 -25.31 -6.48
CA ASN A 29 -3.92 -25.24 -5.16
C ASN A 29 -3.36 -24.13 -4.26
N GLU A 30 -2.67 -23.14 -4.84
CA GLU A 30 -2.04 -22.09 -4.04
C GLU A 30 -3.08 -21.30 -3.21
N ILE A 31 -4.20 -20.95 -3.85
CA ILE A 31 -5.34 -20.28 -3.22
C ILE A 31 -6.61 -20.97 -3.70
N VAL A 32 -7.36 -21.60 -2.78
CA VAL A 32 -8.63 -22.26 -3.10
C VAL A 32 -9.75 -21.63 -2.29
N THR A 33 -10.82 -21.24 -2.98
CA THR A 33 -12.01 -20.62 -2.37
C THR A 33 -13.16 -21.60 -2.36
N PHE A 34 -13.81 -21.76 -1.21
CA PHE A 34 -14.99 -22.59 -1.03
C PHE A 34 -16.20 -21.74 -0.65
N LEU A 35 -17.32 -21.97 -1.33
CA LEU A 35 -18.57 -21.23 -1.11
C LEU A 35 -19.51 -21.92 -0.12
N ASN A 36 -19.26 -23.19 0.19
CA ASN A 36 -20.08 -24.00 1.08
C ASN A 36 -19.25 -25.18 1.61
N LEU A 37 -19.75 -25.82 2.67
CA LEU A 37 -19.05 -26.92 3.33
C LEU A 37 -18.88 -28.15 2.44
N THR A 38 -19.88 -28.45 1.60
CA THR A 38 -19.85 -29.59 0.67
C THR A 38 -18.67 -29.47 -0.29
N SER A 39 -18.48 -28.31 -0.91
CA SER A 39 -17.36 -28.06 -1.83
C SER A 39 -16.00 -28.20 -1.14
N LEU A 40 -15.90 -27.84 0.14
CA LEU A 40 -14.69 -28.07 0.93
C LEU A 40 -14.50 -29.55 1.27
N ILE A 41 -15.57 -30.28 1.60
CA ILE A 41 -15.51 -31.72 1.93
C ILE A 41 -15.18 -32.58 0.70
N GLU A 42 -15.70 -32.23 -0.47
CA GLU A 42 -15.55 -33.03 -1.70
C GLU A 42 -14.28 -32.71 -2.49
N TYR A 43 -13.53 -31.68 -2.09
CA TYR A 43 -12.34 -31.26 -2.84
C TYR A 43 -11.24 -32.33 -2.80
N GLU A 44 -10.92 -32.90 -3.96
CA GLU A 44 -10.00 -34.02 -4.11
C GLU A 44 -8.57 -33.69 -3.65
N ASN A 45 -8.10 -32.48 -3.95
CA ASN A 45 -6.69 -32.09 -3.80
C ASN A 45 -6.41 -31.27 -2.52
N LYS A 46 -7.12 -31.59 -1.42
CA LYS A 46 -7.09 -30.79 -0.18
C LYS A 46 -5.72 -30.66 0.46
N GLU A 47 -4.91 -31.71 0.43
CA GLU A 47 -3.56 -31.71 1.02
C GLU A 47 -2.60 -30.70 0.38
N TYR A 48 -2.85 -30.28 -0.86
CA TYR A 48 -2.03 -29.32 -1.60
C TYR A 48 -2.44 -27.86 -1.40
N ILE A 49 -3.54 -27.61 -0.67
CA ILE A 49 -4.06 -26.25 -0.45
C ILE A 49 -3.12 -25.47 0.47
N ARG A 50 -2.57 -24.37 -0.02
CA ARG A 50 -1.69 -23.49 0.78
C ARG A 50 -2.47 -22.38 1.49
N THR A 51 -3.42 -21.77 0.78
CA THR A 51 -4.36 -20.78 1.32
C THR A 51 -5.79 -21.23 1.09
N LEU A 52 -6.55 -21.42 2.16
CA LEU A 52 -7.96 -21.74 2.12
C LEU A 52 -8.78 -20.49 2.40
N ILE A 53 -9.66 -20.11 1.46
CA ILE A 53 -10.65 -19.05 1.64
C ILE A 53 -12.02 -19.69 1.77
N TYR A 54 -12.70 -19.49 2.89
CA TYR A 54 -14.04 -20.04 3.12
C TYR A 54 -15.07 -18.90 3.19
N LYS A 55 -16.08 -19.00 2.34
CA LYS A 55 -17.20 -18.05 2.19
C LYS A 55 -18.57 -18.68 2.50
N GLY A 56 -18.60 -19.90 3.04
CA GLY A 56 -19.83 -20.60 3.37
C GLY A 56 -20.36 -20.23 4.75
N ASN A 57 -21.67 -20.10 4.91
CA ASN A 57 -22.27 -19.74 6.21
C ASN A 57 -22.34 -20.93 7.19
N GLU A 58 -21.98 -22.14 6.74
CA GLU A 58 -22.03 -23.35 7.55
C GLU A 58 -20.87 -23.43 8.53
N SER A 59 -21.13 -23.91 9.76
CA SER A 59 -20.10 -24.12 10.77
C SER A 59 -19.18 -25.27 10.41
N ILE A 60 -17.87 -25.02 10.37
CA ILE A 60 -16.85 -26.06 10.29
C ILE A 60 -16.85 -26.81 11.62
N ASN A 61 -17.14 -28.10 11.58
CA ASN A 61 -17.16 -29.02 12.72
C ASN A 61 -16.15 -30.16 12.50
N GLU A 62 -16.06 -31.08 13.45
CA GLU A 62 -15.13 -32.23 13.40
C GLU A 62 -15.33 -33.13 12.17
N LYS A 63 -16.50 -33.12 11.52
CA LYS A 63 -16.73 -33.87 10.28
C LYS A 63 -16.08 -33.20 9.07
N CYS A 64 -15.83 -31.90 9.14
CA CYS A 64 -15.09 -31.16 8.14
C CYS A 64 -13.61 -31.13 8.53
N PHE A 65 -12.87 -32.16 8.13
CA PHE A 65 -11.41 -32.13 8.24
C PHE A 65 -10.88 -31.04 7.30
N LEU A 66 -10.49 -29.90 7.89
CA LEU A 66 -9.53 -29.02 7.24
C LEU A 66 -8.28 -29.84 6.87
N PRO A 67 -7.59 -29.50 5.77
CA PRO A 67 -6.37 -30.22 5.35
C PRO A 67 -5.43 -30.45 6.53
N ASN A 68 -5.19 -31.72 6.88
CA ASN A 68 -4.36 -32.03 8.05
C ASN A 68 -2.88 -31.89 7.67
N ASN A 69 -2.20 -30.99 8.39
CA ASN A 69 -0.80 -30.66 8.17
C ASN A 69 0.21 -31.74 8.58
N LYS A 70 -0.21 -32.93 9.04
CA LYS A 70 0.73 -34.07 9.14
C LYS A 70 1.48 -34.30 7.82
N ASN A 71 0.79 -34.07 6.68
CA ASN A 71 1.38 -34.02 5.33
C ASN A 71 0.92 -32.80 4.50
N GLY A 72 -0.07 -32.04 4.97
CA GLY A 72 -0.60 -30.87 4.25
C GLY A 72 0.30 -29.63 4.33
N VAL A 73 0.13 -28.73 3.36
CA VAL A 73 0.86 -27.45 3.26
C VAL A 73 0.01 -26.24 3.66
N LEU A 74 -1.12 -26.47 4.35
CA LEU A 74 -2.05 -25.40 4.67
C LEU A 74 -1.41 -24.44 5.66
N ASN A 75 -1.12 -23.24 5.16
CA ASN A 75 -0.42 -22.19 5.88
C ASN A 75 -1.36 -21.07 6.32
N LYS A 76 -2.37 -20.74 5.51
CA LYS A 76 -3.28 -19.62 5.72
C LYS A 76 -4.74 -20.04 5.60
N ILE A 77 -5.56 -19.63 6.56
CA ILE A 77 -7.02 -19.76 6.52
C ILE A 77 -7.64 -18.36 6.55
N VAL A 78 -8.56 -18.10 5.63
CA VAL A 78 -9.33 -16.85 5.56
C VAL A 78 -10.80 -17.20 5.60
N PHE A 79 -11.48 -16.70 6.62
CA PHE A 79 -12.93 -16.69 6.67
C PHE A 79 -13.42 -15.36 6.08
N LYS A 80 -14.41 -15.39 5.20
CA LYS A 80 -15.04 -14.19 4.62
C LYS A 80 -16.53 -14.20 4.94
N GLU A 81 -17.16 -13.02 4.97
CA GLU A 81 -18.63 -12.87 5.13
C GLU A 81 -19.15 -13.40 6.50
N GLN A 82 -20.41 -13.85 6.56
CA GLN A 82 -21.06 -14.44 7.74
C GLN A 82 -20.48 -15.82 8.15
N SER A 83 -19.60 -16.34 7.31
CA SER A 83 -18.87 -17.60 7.49
C SER A 83 -18.01 -17.53 8.76
N ILE A 84 -18.60 -17.98 9.87
CA ILE A 84 -17.88 -18.41 11.06
C ILE A 84 -17.36 -17.25 11.91
N SER A 85 -18.18 -16.84 12.88
CA SER A 85 -17.64 -16.35 14.13
C SER A 85 -16.83 -17.48 14.81
N ASN A 86 -17.39 -18.64 15.08
CA ASN A 86 -16.75 -19.56 16.03
C ASN A 86 -16.25 -20.86 15.39
N ILE A 87 -15.01 -20.89 14.90
CA ILE A 87 -14.30 -22.16 14.67
C ILE A 87 -13.70 -22.63 15.99
N ALA A 88 -13.98 -23.87 16.41
CA ALA A 88 -13.29 -24.44 17.55
C ALA A 88 -11.79 -24.52 17.23
N SER A 89 -10.94 -24.03 18.14
CA SER A 89 -9.51 -23.92 17.87
C SER A 89 -8.84 -25.28 17.62
N CYS A 90 -9.39 -26.37 18.15
CA CYS A 90 -8.96 -27.74 17.91
C CYS A 90 -9.16 -28.20 16.45
N LEU A 91 -10.01 -27.51 15.68
CA LEU A 91 -10.23 -27.79 14.26
C LEU A 91 -9.18 -27.14 13.37
N ILE A 92 -8.44 -26.14 13.88
CA ILE A 92 -7.38 -25.48 13.13
C ILE A 92 -6.16 -26.41 13.08
N PRO A 93 -5.72 -26.88 11.90
CA PRO A 93 -4.60 -27.81 11.80
C PRO A 93 -3.30 -27.23 12.37
N PHE A 94 -2.53 -28.08 13.04
CA PHE A 94 -1.20 -27.73 13.52
C PHE A 94 -0.26 -27.48 12.33
N GLY A 95 0.21 -26.25 12.14
CA GLY A 95 1.04 -25.84 10.99
C GLY A 95 0.44 -24.68 10.20
N VAL A 96 -0.84 -24.35 10.44
CA VAL A 96 -1.38 -23.07 10.01
C VAL A 96 -0.65 -21.97 10.78
N GLU A 97 -0.17 -20.95 10.07
CA GLU A 97 0.55 -19.81 10.63
C GLU A 97 -0.29 -18.53 10.61
N ILE A 98 -1.26 -18.42 9.69
CA ILE A 98 -2.06 -17.21 9.49
C ILE A 98 -3.55 -17.56 9.52
N ILE A 99 -4.31 -16.85 10.36
CA ILE A 99 -5.76 -16.91 10.37
C ILE A 99 -6.33 -15.50 10.20
N GLU A 100 -7.31 -15.35 9.30
CA GLU A 100 -8.06 -14.12 9.09
C GLU A 100 -9.54 -14.41 9.33
N PHE A 101 -10.11 -13.81 10.38
CA PHE A 101 -11.53 -13.97 10.67
C PHE A 101 -12.39 -13.15 9.70
N GLY A 102 -13.57 -13.68 9.38
CA GLY A 102 -14.54 -13.03 8.52
C GLY A 102 -15.13 -11.77 9.16
N ILE A 103 -15.53 -10.85 8.31
CA ILE A 103 -16.27 -9.65 8.70
C ILE A 103 -17.67 -9.82 8.13
N SER A 104 -18.68 -9.86 9.00
CA SER A 104 -20.08 -9.72 8.60
C SER A 104 -20.61 -8.37 9.07
N LEU A 105 -20.87 -7.48 8.12
CA LEU A 105 -21.70 -6.31 8.36
C LEU A 105 -23.16 -6.77 8.26
N THR A 106 -23.88 -6.79 9.37
CA THR A 106 -25.35 -6.89 9.32
C THR A 106 -25.94 -5.52 9.03
N PHE A 107 -27.16 -5.45 8.48
CA PHE A 107 -27.89 -4.20 8.20
C PHE A 107 -28.01 -3.26 9.42
N ASN A 108 -27.88 -3.80 10.64
CA ASN A 108 -27.95 -3.03 11.89
C ASN A 108 -26.56 -2.69 12.46
N ASN A 109 -25.47 -2.78 11.67
CA ASN A 109 -24.08 -2.58 12.10
C ASN A 109 -23.60 -3.47 13.27
N ASN A 110 -24.38 -4.47 13.66
CA ASN A 110 -23.94 -5.46 14.63
C ASN A 110 -22.98 -6.43 13.92
N ILE A 111 -21.68 -6.26 14.17
CA ILE A 111 -20.65 -7.14 13.66
C ILE A 111 -20.78 -8.49 14.38
N LEU A 112 -21.12 -9.56 13.63
CA LEU A 112 -20.96 -10.94 14.10
C LEU A 112 -19.51 -11.34 13.86
N VAL A 113 -18.79 -11.65 14.94
CA VAL A 113 -17.34 -11.89 14.92
C VAL A 113 -16.96 -13.02 15.85
N SER A 114 -15.81 -13.62 15.54
CA SER A 114 -15.24 -14.74 16.28
C SER A 114 -15.01 -14.42 17.74
N THR A 115 -15.53 -15.28 18.60
CA THR A 115 -15.24 -15.30 20.04
C THR A 115 -14.17 -16.34 20.39
N THR A 116 -13.45 -16.86 19.40
CA THR A 116 -12.43 -17.90 19.63
C THR A 116 -11.32 -17.33 20.50
N PRO A 117 -11.11 -17.83 21.73
CA PRO A 117 -10.05 -17.33 22.58
C PRO A 117 -8.69 -17.60 21.94
N LEU A 118 -7.86 -16.57 21.77
CA LEU A 118 -6.61 -16.69 21.02
C LEU A 118 -5.64 -17.70 21.67
N PHE A 119 -5.66 -17.85 23.00
CA PHE A 119 -4.84 -18.83 23.73
C PHE A 119 -5.17 -20.29 23.45
N LEU A 120 -6.32 -20.57 22.84
CA LEU A 120 -6.67 -21.91 22.40
C LEU A 120 -6.18 -22.22 20.98
N LEU A 121 -5.71 -21.21 20.23
CA LEU A 121 -5.18 -21.41 18.88
C LEU A 121 -3.88 -22.25 18.91
N PRO A 122 -3.60 -23.04 17.86
CA PRO A 122 -2.34 -23.75 17.75
C PRO A 122 -1.13 -22.83 17.86
N SER A 123 -0.06 -23.29 18.52
CA SER A 123 1.18 -22.51 18.72
C SER A 123 1.94 -22.20 17.42
N THR A 124 1.56 -22.84 16.32
CA THR A 124 2.06 -22.54 14.97
C THR A 124 1.53 -21.21 14.44
N ILE A 125 0.36 -20.74 14.90
CA ILE A 125 -0.22 -19.47 14.47
C ILE A 125 0.71 -18.33 14.88
N LYS A 126 1.08 -17.48 13.93
CA LYS A 126 1.93 -16.29 14.11
C LYS A 126 1.19 -14.99 13.81
N SER A 127 0.19 -15.01 12.93
CA SER A 127 -0.57 -13.83 12.52
C SER A 127 -2.07 -14.08 12.66
N VAL A 128 -2.76 -13.20 13.38
CA VAL A 128 -4.22 -13.26 13.56
C VAL A 128 -4.82 -11.94 13.08
N LYS A 129 -5.70 -12.01 12.09
CA LYS A 129 -6.36 -10.84 11.52
C LYS A 129 -7.84 -10.77 11.87
N ASN A 130 -8.35 -9.55 11.93
CA ASN A 130 -9.74 -9.20 12.24
C ASN A 130 -10.21 -9.68 13.62
N VAL A 131 -9.36 -9.53 14.64
CA VAL A 131 -9.71 -9.82 16.04
C VAL A 131 -10.73 -8.79 16.52
N VAL A 132 -11.78 -9.26 17.22
CA VAL A 132 -12.68 -8.38 17.95
C VAL A 132 -12.62 -8.67 19.43
N ILE A 133 -12.44 -7.59 20.18
CA ILE A 133 -12.61 -7.55 21.63
C ILE A 133 -13.86 -6.69 21.88
N ASN A 134 -14.78 -7.19 22.70
CA ASN A 134 -15.92 -6.43 23.22
C ASN A 134 -15.63 -5.92 24.64
N GLU A 135 -16.35 -4.89 25.09
CA GLU A 135 -16.19 -4.37 26.45
C GLU A 135 -16.49 -5.43 27.53
N THR A 136 -17.42 -6.33 27.23
CA THR A 136 -17.76 -7.47 28.09
C THR A 136 -16.60 -8.45 28.26
N ASP A 137 -15.64 -8.49 27.32
CA ASP A 137 -14.47 -9.36 27.43
C ASP A 137 -13.53 -8.93 28.57
N TYR A 138 -13.55 -7.65 28.98
CA TYR A 138 -12.83 -7.18 30.18
C TYR A 138 -13.60 -7.43 31.48
N SER A 139 -14.94 -7.49 31.42
CA SER A 139 -15.82 -7.51 32.61
C SER A 139 -15.64 -8.72 33.51
N LYS A 140 -14.95 -9.77 33.03
CA LYS A 140 -14.62 -10.96 33.83
C LYS A 140 -13.40 -10.79 34.74
N GLY A 141 -12.82 -9.59 34.83
CA GLY A 141 -11.62 -9.33 35.65
C GLY A 141 -10.36 -10.06 35.15
N ASN A 142 -10.45 -10.68 33.97
CA ASN A 142 -9.34 -11.36 33.33
C ASN A 142 -8.82 -10.46 32.21
N ASP A 143 -7.53 -10.17 32.25
CA ASP A 143 -6.84 -9.52 31.12
C ASP A 143 -7.08 -10.33 29.85
N TYR A 144 -7.27 -9.63 28.72
CA TYR A 144 -7.27 -10.31 27.43
C TYR A 144 -5.83 -10.75 27.09
N LEU A 145 -5.57 -12.05 27.15
CA LEU A 145 -4.24 -12.62 26.93
C LEU A 145 -4.01 -12.94 25.45
N ILE A 146 -3.04 -12.25 24.84
CA ILE A 146 -2.54 -12.60 23.52
C ILE A 146 -1.36 -13.60 23.68
N PRO A 147 -1.38 -14.76 23.01
CA PRO A 147 -0.35 -15.79 23.19
C PRO A 147 1.03 -15.41 22.66
N ASN A 148 2.09 -15.90 23.30
CA ASN A 148 3.49 -15.65 22.92
C ASN A 148 3.90 -16.19 21.53
N ASN A 149 3.08 -17.01 20.87
CA ASN A 149 3.35 -17.40 19.49
C ASN A 149 2.96 -16.33 18.48
N ILE A 150 2.09 -15.37 18.85
CA ILE A 150 1.61 -14.32 17.96
C ILE A 150 2.69 -13.25 17.80
N LYS A 151 2.98 -12.92 16.54
CA LYS A 151 3.90 -11.86 16.11
C LYS A 151 3.17 -10.68 15.46
N GLU A 152 2.00 -10.93 14.90
CA GLU A 152 1.20 -9.91 14.23
C GLU A 152 -0.26 -10.05 14.62
N ILE A 153 -0.90 -8.93 14.97
CA ILE A 153 -2.32 -8.89 15.27
C ILE A 153 -2.99 -7.72 14.56
N THR A 154 -4.16 -7.98 13.99
CA THR A 154 -5.02 -6.92 13.43
C THR A 154 -6.35 -6.92 14.17
N PHE A 155 -6.65 -5.82 14.83
CA PHE A 155 -7.93 -5.59 15.49
C PHE A 155 -8.92 -4.97 14.50
N LEU A 156 -10.02 -5.67 14.29
CA LEU A 156 -11.19 -5.12 13.65
C LEU A 156 -11.97 -4.22 14.61
N LYS A 157 -12.06 -4.60 15.89
CA LYS A 157 -12.69 -3.83 16.95
C LYS A 157 -11.99 -4.10 18.27
N CYS A 158 -11.66 -3.04 18.98
CA CYS A 158 -11.01 -3.10 20.29
C CYS A 158 -11.44 -1.87 21.09
N PRO A 159 -12.34 -1.95 22.07
CA PRO A 159 -12.87 -0.74 22.72
C PRO A 159 -11.78 0.14 23.35
N LYS A 160 -10.80 -0.45 24.06
CA LYS A 160 -9.66 0.30 24.61
C LYS A 160 -8.42 -0.57 24.75
N ILE A 161 -7.26 0.05 24.75
CA ILE A 161 -6.02 -0.58 25.18
C ILE A 161 -5.50 0.18 26.39
N SER A 162 -5.11 -0.60 27.38
CA SER A 162 -4.32 -0.15 28.51
C SER A 162 -3.47 -1.33 28.95
N LYS A 163 -2.38 -1.05 29.66
CA LYS A 163 -1.52 -2.07 30.26
C LYS A 163 -2.29 -3.13 31.09
N ASP A 164 -3.46 -2.76 31.62
CA ASP A 164 -4.30 -3.59 32.50
C ASP A 164 -5.50 -4.23 31.79
N THR A 165 -5.67 -4.05 30.47
CA THR A 165 -6.81 -4.61 29.73
C THR A 165 -6.39 -5.66 28.71
N ILE A 166 -5.25 -5.45 28.06
CA ILE A 166 -4.70 -6.38 27.08
C ILE A 166 -3.24 -6.67 27.42
N LYS A 167 -2.94 -7.95 27.66
CA LYS A 167 -1.57 -8.43 27.84
C LYS A 167 -0.97 -8.80 26.50
N PHE A 168 -0.24 -7.84 25.92
CA PHE A 168 0.56 -8.09 24.72
C PHE A 168 1.81 -8.93 25.07
N PRO A 169 2.13 -9.97 24.29
CA PRO A 169 3.35 -10.75 24.49
C PRO A 169 4.57 -9.96 24.00
N SER A 170 5.75 -10.21 24.58
CA SER A 170 7.00 -9.58 24.16
C SER A 170 7.46 -9.97 22.75
N THR A 171 6.87 -11.03 22.19
CA THR A 171 7.11 -11.53 20.82
C THR A 171 6.33 -10.76 19.76
N LEU A 172 5.38 -9.90 20.15
CA LEU A 172 4.56 -9.16 19.21
C LEU A 172 5.40 -8.09 18.51
N GLU A 173 5.35 -8.07 17.19
CA GLU A 173 6.12 -7.16 16.33
C GLU A 173 5.22 -6.20 15.52
N SER A 174 3.93 -6.53 15.32
CA SER A 174 2.99 -5.75 14.52
C SER A 174 1.61 -5.63 15.15
N ILE A 175 1.07 -4.41 15.18
CA ILE A 175 -0.32 -4.12 15.58
C ILE A 175 -0.99 -3.25 14.52
N THR A 176 -2.19 -3.62 14.12
CA THR A 176 -3.04 -2.82 13.21
C THR A 176 -4.44 -2.66 13.79
N PHE A 177 -4.95 -1.44 13.80
CA PHE A 177 -6.35 -1.14 14.09
C PHE A 177 -7.06 -0.67 12.81
N ILE A 178 -8.08 -1.41 12.35
CA ILE A 178 -8.74 -1.13 11.06
C ILE A 178 -9.92 -0.17 11.19
N ASN A 179 -10.96 -0.54 11.94
CA ASN A 179 -12.18 0.28 12.06
C ASN A 179 -12.01 1.38 13.11
N GLU A 180 -13.00 2.29 13.21
CA GLU A 180 -13.18 3.47 14.09
C GLU A 180 -12.73 3.32 15.55
N TRP A 181 -11.46 2.96 15.74
CA TRP A 181 -10.81 2.72 16.99
C TRP A 181 -10.31 4.04 17.57
N ASN A 182 -11.05 4.54 18.57
CA ASN A 182 -10.75 5.76 19.30
C ASN A 182 -10.13 5.52 20.68
N ASN A 183 -9.72 4.28 20.98
CA ASN A 183 -9.22 3.88 22.30
C ASN A 183 -10.19 4.19 23.46
N GLY A 184 -11.50 4.13 23.24
CA GLY A 184 -12.51 4.39 24.26
C GLY A 184 -12.50 5.85 24.70
N ASP A 185 -12.32 6.75 23.74
CA ASP A 185 -12.22 8.20 23.92
C ASP A 185 -11.11 8.63 24.90
N SER A 186 -10.08 7.78 25.04
CA SER A 186 -8.95 8.00 25.94
C SER A 186 -7.65 8.17 25.16
N ILE A 187 -6.86 9.16 25.56
CA ILE A 187 -5.53 9.38 24.98
C ILE A 187 -4.61 8.20 25.33
N LEU A 188 -3.80 7.76 24.37
CA LEU A 188 -2.76 6.77 24.56
C LEU A 188 -1.70 7.24 25.56
N LYS A 189 -1.32 6.35 26.48
CA LYS A 189 -0.31 6.59 27.50
C LYS A 189 0.94 5.77 27.22
N ILE A 190 2.05 6.19 27.82
CA ILE A 190 3.31 5.46 27.78
C ILE A 190 3.08 4.02 28.26
N GLY A 191 3.47 3.05 27.43
CA GLY A 191 3.34 1.62 27.72
C GLY A 191 2.04 0.97 27.27
N ASP A 192 1.06 1.73 26.75
CA ASP A 192 -0.14 1.16 26.12
C ASP A 192 0.21 0.40 24.83
N ILE A 193 1.16 0.94 24.06
CA ILE A 193 1.82 0.23 22.95
C ILE A 193 3.13 -0.38 23.47
N PRO A 194 3.37 -1.70 23.30
CA PRO A 194 4.56 -2.35 23.86
C PRO A 194 5.84 -1.98 23.11
N ASN A 195 6.98 -1.92 23.82
CA ASN A 195 8.30 -1.54 23.29
C ASN A 195 8.89 -2.48 22.22
N GLY A 196 8.24 -3.61 21.89
CA GLY A 196 8.71 -4.56 20.87
C GLY A 196 8.14 -4.29 19.47
N ILE A 197 7.15 -3.39 19.35
CA ILE A 197 6.42 -3.18 18.09
C ILE A 197 7.30 -2.47 17.07
N LYS A 198 7.37 -3.06 15.86
CA LYS A 198 8.06 -2.52 14.69
C LYS A 198 7.09 -1.92 13.67
N ASN A 199 5.89 -2.49 13.55
CA ASN A 199 4.85 -2.02 12.63
C ASN A 199 3.61 -1.61 13.41
N LEU A 200 3.19 -0.35 13.28
CA LEU A 200 2.02 0.17 13.98
C LEU A 200 1.11 0.94 13.02
N VAL A 201 -0.17 0.55 12.98
CA VAL A 201 -1.19 1.20 12.15
C VAL A 201 -2.35 1.65 13.05
N LEU A 202 -2.57 2.96 13.13
CA LEU A 202 -3.58 3.64 13.97
C LEU A 202 -4.57 4.44 13.11
N ASN A 203 -5.11 3.84 12.05
CA ASN A 203 -5.92 4.49 11.01
C ASN A 203 -7.28 5.03 11.47
N SER A 204 -7.63 4.86 12.73
CA SER A 204 -8.89 5.38 13.26
C SER A 204 -8.73 6.14 14.56
N TYR A 205 -7.51 6.18 15.10
CA TYR A 205 -7.23 6.86 16.35
C TYR A 205 -7.12 8.36 16.13
N ARG A 206 -7.90 9.11 16.91
CA ARG A 206 -8.23 10.50 16.61
C ARG A 206 -7.85 11.49 17.72
N GLU A 207 -7.41 11.02 18.89
CA GLU A 207 -7.15 11.87 20.06
C GLU A 207 -5.74 12.48 20.08
N GLY A 208 -4.89 12.14 19.11
CA GLY A 208 -3.48 12.56 19.09
C GLY A 208 -2.65 11.85 20.17
N PHE A 209 -1.33 12.07 20.13
CA PHE A 209 -0.41 11.48 21.10
C PHE A 209 0.76 12.43 21.37
N ASP A 210 1.22 12.43 22.62
CA ASP A 210 2.34 13.24 23.09
C ASP A 210 3.70 12.57 22.83
N ILE A 211 4.77 13.32 23.08
CA ILE A 211 6.16 12.84 23.05
C ILE A 211 6.28 11.57 23.91
N SER A 212 7.03 10.58 23.43
CA SER A 212 7.35 9.31 24.12
C SER A 212 6.21 8.33 24.35
N VAL A 213 4.97 8.65 23.95
CA VAL A 213 3.84 7.70 24.01
C VAL A 213 4.06 6.51 23.08
N LEU A 214 4.53 6.78 21.85
CA LEU A 214 4.87 5.75 20.89
C LEU A 214 6.32 5.25 21.13
N PRO A 215 6.57 3.93 21.17
CA PRO A 215 7.90 3.39 21.44
C PRO A 215 8.88 3.61 20.29
N ASN A 216 10.16 3.82 20.64
CA ASN A 216 11.26 3.98 19.68
C ASN A 216 11.61 2.71 18.89
N SER A 217 10.95 1.59 19.13
CA SER A 217 11.11 0.36 18.34
C SER A 217 10.42 0.40 16.99
N ILE A 218 9.49 1.34 16.79
CA ILE A 218 8.66 1.44 15.58
C ILE A 218 9.54 1.81 14.38
N ILE A 219 9.36 1.06 13.30
CA ILE A 219 10.03 1.24 12.00
C ILE A 219 9.02 1.70 10.94
N ASN A 220 7.80 1.15 10.96
CA ASN A 220 6.72 1.51 10.05
C ASN A 220 5.53 2.01 10.86
N LEU A 221 5.10 3.25 10.59
CA LEU A 221 4.02 3.93 11.31
C LEU A 221 2.99 4.48 10.34
N GLU A 222 1.73 4.14 10.55
CA GLU A 222 0.58 4.74 9.86
C GLU A 222 -0.37 5.35 10.88
N VAL A 223 -0.68 6.65 10.74
CA VAL A 223 -1.43 7.42 11.74
C VAL A 223 -2.38 8.42 11.10
N ILE A 224 -3.51 8.66 11.78
CA ILE A 224 -4.32 9.86 11.57
C ILE A 224 -3.85 10.95 12.54
N LEU A 225 -3.62 12.16 12.02
CA LEU A 225 -3.31 13.36 12.79
C LEU A 225 -4.55 14.25 12.87
N LYS A 226 -4.79 14.81 14.07
CA LYS A 226 -5.80 15.87 14.30
C LYS A 226 -5.20 17.21 14.75
N CYS A 227 -3.96 17.23 15.20
CA CYS A 227 -3.32 18.47 15.63
C CYS A 227 -3.03 19.37 14.42
N ASN A 228 -3.07 20.69 14.62
CA ASN A 228 -2.64 21.66 13.62
C ASN A 228 -1.11 21.83 13.55
N LYS A 229 -0.37 21.18 14.46
CA LYS A 229 1.10 21.23 14.48
C LYS A 229 1.67 19.91 14.99
N LEU A 230 2.57 19.31 14.20
CA LEU A 230 3.33 18.15 14.63
C LEU A 230 4.58 18.63 15.39
N VAL A 231 4.60 18.44 16.71
CA VAL A 231 5.75 18.85 17.54
C VAL A 231 6.89 17.83 17.48
N LYS A 232 8.10 18.29 17.78
CA LYS A 232 9.32 17.48 17.76
C LYS A 232 9.19 16.22 18.62
N ASN A 233 9.73 15.10 18.14
CA ASN A 233 9.79 13.80 18.82
C ASN A 233 8.44 13.13 19.14
N VAL A 234 7.33 13.61 18.56
CA VAL A 234 6.05 12.88 18.60
C VAL A 234 6.11 11.62 17.76
N ILE A 235 6.68 11.72 16.56
CA ILE A 235 7.03 10.56 15.76
C ILE A 235 8.35 9.96 16.28
N PRO A 236 8.41 8.66 16.59
CA PRO A 236 9.63 8.04 17.13
C PRO A 236 10.84 8.17 16.20
N ILE A 237 12.04 8.27 16.78
CA ILE A 237 13.26 8.61 16.04
C ILE A 237 13.73 7.54 15.05
N ASN A 238 13.28 6.30 15.18
CA ASN A 238 13.70 5.16 14.33
C ASN A 238 12.70 4.84 13.20
N VAL A 239 11.62 5.61 13.05
CA VAL A 239 10.62 5.40 11.99
C VAL A 239 11.26 5.63 10.62
N LYS A 240 11.26 4.59 9.79
CA LYS A 240 11.76 4.62 8.40
C LYS A 240 10.65 4.81 7.37
N SER A 241 9.44 4.36 7.67
CA SER A 241 8.26 4.53 6.82
C SER A 241 7.15 5.17 7.62
N LEU A 242 6.68 6.33 7.17
CA LEU A 242 5.62 7.08 7.82
C LEU A 242 4.51 7.41 6.81
N THR A 243 3.31 6.94 7.11
CA THR A 243 2.08 7.33 6.42
C THR A 243 1.24 8.17 7.36
N MET A 244 0.91 9.40 6.97
CA MET A 244 0.11 10.35 7.75
C MET A 244 -1.13 10.75 6.98
N MET A 245 -2.28 10.66 7.64
CA MET A 245 -3.53 11.19 7.12
C MET A 245 -3.98 12.34 8.02
N TYR A 246 -4.39 13.48 7.46
CA TYR A 246 -4.90 14.61 8.25
C TYR A 246 -6.31 14.97 7.80
N TYR A 247 -7.26 14.85 8.73
CA TYR A 247 -8.68 15.13 8.51
C TYR A 247 -9.13 16.26 9.44
N ILE A 248 -9.70 17.31 8.87
CA ILE A 248 -10.41 18.34 9.62
C ILE A 248 -11.88 17.91 9.72
N ASN A 249 -12.47 17.99 10.92
CA ASN A 249 -13.90 17.79 11.07
C ASN A 249 -14.63 19.01 10.48
N GLU A 250 -15.51 18.82 9.50
CA GLU A 250 -16.20 19.93 8.84
C GLU A 250 -17.01 20.79 9.82
N ASN A 251 -17.43 20.22 10.95
CA ASN A 251 -18.17 20.92 12.00
C ASN A 251 -17.30 21.87 12.85
N GLU A 252 -15.96 21.79 12.77
CA GLU A 252 -15.04 22.71 13.46
C GLU A 252 -14.66 23.92 12.57
N ASN A 253 -15.21 24.02 11.36
CA ASN A 253 -14.71 24.92 10.30
C ASN A 253 -15.19 26.37 10.33
N GLU A 254 -16.19 26.77 11.12
CA GLU A 254 -16.78 28.09 10.85
C GLU A 254 -15.89 29.31 11.18
N ASN A 255 -14.81 29.20 11.96
CA ASN A 255 -14.08 30.43 12.37
C ASN A 255 -12.54 30.44 12.36
N ASN A 256 -11.83 29.39 11.95
CA ASN A 256 -10.36 29.38 12.07
C ASN A 256 -9.62 29.02 10.76
N ASN A 257 -9.04 30.03 10.12
CA ASN A 257 -8.00 29.89 9.07
C ASN A 257 -6.71 29.18 9.57
N THR A 258 -6.66 28.75 10.84
CA THR A 258 -5.53 28.08 11.50
C THR A 258 -5.63 26.55 11.49
N ASN A 259 -6.57 25.97 10.72
CA ASN A 259 -6.81 24.53 10.67
C ASN A 259 -5.88 23.77 9.69
N LYS A 260 -4.69 24.30 9.41
CA LYS A 260 -3.70 23.61 8.56
C LYS A 260 -2.67 22.92 9.42
N LEU A 261 -2.36 21.66 9.11
CA LEU A 261 -1.27 20.93 9.75
C LEU A 261 0.07 21.47 9.25
N GLU A 262 0.81 22.17 10.11
CA GLU A 262 2.17 22.62 9.80
C GLU A 262 3.20 21.52 10.10
N ILE A 263 3.97 21.14 9.08
CA ILE A 263 5.13 20.27 9.20
C ILE A 263 6.38 21.15 9.24
N THR A 264 7.13 21.07 10.32
CA THR A 264 8.34 21.87 10.57
C THR A 264 9.61 21.01 10.42
N HIS A 265 10.79 21.65 10.34
CA HIS A 265 12.10 20.97 10.26
C HIS A 265 12.33 19.90 11.33
N GLU A 266 11.74 20.04 12.52
CA GLU A 266 11.92 19.09 13.63
C GLU A 266 10.74 18.12 13.80
N SER A 267 9.71 18.23 12.97
CA SER A 267 8.49 17.43 13.10
C SER A 267 8.67 15.98 12.66
N LEU A 268 9.53 15.73 11.67
CA LEU A 268 9.77 14.41 11.09
C LEU A 268 11.14 13.86 11.52
N PRO A 269 11.24 12.55 11.80
CA PRO A 269 12.49 11.96 12.28
C PRO A 269 13.54 11.91 11.16
N PRO A 270 14.84 12.08 11.48
CA PRO A 270 15.91 12.05 10.49
C PRO A 270 16.19 10.65 9.92
N SER A 271 15.59 9.58 10.46
CA SER A 271 15.72 8.22 9.93
C SER A 271 14.75 7.88 8.81
N LEU A 272 13.86 8.81 8.47
CA LEU A 272 12.75 8.59 7.53
C LEU A 272 13.24 8.39 6.10
N ILE A 273 12.77 7.32 5.45
CA ILE A 273 13.11 6.95 4.07
C ILE A 273 11.88 7.07 3.16
N ASN A 274 10.72 6.63 3.66
CA ASN A 274 9.44 6.71 2.96
C ASN A 274 8.50 7.65 3.72
N LEU A 275 7.96 8.66 3.04
CA LEU A 275 6.99 9.57 3.57
C LEU A 275 5.77 9.62 2.66
N GLU A 276 4.62 9.30 3.23
CA GLU A 276 3.34 9.30 2.55
C GLU A 276 2.35 10.20 3.30
N CYS A 277 1.78 11.19 2.62
CA CYS A 277 0.89 12.17 3.22
C CYS A 277 -0.45 12.25 2.50
N TYR A 278 -1.56 12.14 3.22
CA TYR A 278 -2.92 12.29 2.70
C TYR A 278 -3.59 13.51 3.36
N SER A 279 -3.56 14.67 2.69
CA SER A 279 -4.26 15.86 3.18
C SER A 279 -4.23 17.04 2.22
N LYS A 280 -5.38 17.71 2.09
CA LYS A 280 -5.52 19.02 1.43
C LYS A 280 -4.99 20.20 2.23
N ASP A 281 -4.89 20.06 3.55
CA ASP A 281 -4.62 21.15 4.50
C ASP A 281 -3.24 21.02 5.17
N MET A 282 -2.36 20.17 4.64
CA MET A 282 -0.98 20.06 5.13
C MET A 282 -0.08 21.12 4.50
N LYS A 283 0.64 21.88 5.34
CA LYS A 283 1.59 22.91 4.94
C LYS A 283 3.00 22.54 5.40
N PHE A 284 3.88 22.33 4.43
CA PHE A 284 5.29 22.09 4.68
C PHE A 284 6.03 23.42 4.84
N LEU A 285 6.72 23.61 5.98
CA LEU A 285 7.60 24.75 6.22
C LEU A 285 8.99 24.51 5.63
N PRO A 286 9.87 25.53 5.58
CA PRO A 286 11.21 25.34 5.04
C PRO A 286 12.00 24.23 5.74
N ASN A 287 12.75 23.43 4.96
CA ASN A 287 13.53 22.28 5.39
C ASN A 287 12.75 21.24 6.21
N SER A 288 11.42 21.16 6.03
CA SER A 288 10.55 20.24 6.78
C SER A 288 10.67 18.78 6.33
N ILE A 289 11.10 18.53 5.10
CA ILE A 289 11.37 17.18 4.60
C ILE A 289 12.83 16.80 4.94
N PRO A 290 13.05 15.75 5.75
CA PRO A 290 14.40 15.28 6.08
C PRO A 290 15.20 14.91 4.82
N SER A 291 16.51 15.15 4.85
CA SER A 291 17.43 14.81 3.74
C SER A 291 17.50 13.33 3.42
N THR A 292 17.08 12.46 4.33
CA THR A 292 17.06 11.00 4.22
C THR A 292 15.86 10.44 3.46
N VAL A 293 14.82 11.24 3.22
CA VAL A 293 13.64 10.79 2.47
C VAL A 293 14.03 10.49 1.02
N GLU A 294 13.80 9.25 0.61
CA GLU A 294 14.03 8.79 -0.77
C GLU A 294 12.72 8.64 -1.54
N ASN A 295 11.62 8.29 -0.86
CA ASN A 295 10.31 8.09 -1.47
C ASN A 295 9.31 9.05 -0.82
N LEU A 296 8.78 10.00 -1.61
CA LEU A 296 7.81 10.98 -1.17
C LEU A 296 6.50 10.77 -1.95
N GLN A 297 5.39 10.66 -1.24
CA GLN A 297 4.05 10.58 -1.83
C GLN A 297 3.13 11.59 -1.16
N ILE A 298 2.47 12.43 -1.94
CA ILE A 298 1.56 13.46 -1.42
C ILE A 298 0.23 13.37 -2.17
N TYR A 299 -0.82 13.05 -1.42
CA TYR A 299 -2.18 12.90 -1.93
C TYR A 299 -3.07 14.07 -1.51
N ASP A 300 -3.97 14.45 -2.42
CA ASP A 300 -4.94 15.54 -2.28
C ASP A 300 -4.32 16.92 -2.06
N LEU A 301 -3.17 17.21 -2.69
CA LEU A 301 -2.48 18.49 -2.55
C LEU A 301 -3.34 19.68 -3.05
N GLN A 302 -3.66 20.63 -2.15
CA GLN A 302 -4.33 21.90 -2.50
C GLN A 302 -3.46 23.14 -2.25
N ILE A 303 -2.26 22.99 -1.69
CA ILE A 303 -1.30 24.07 -1.43
C ILE A 303 -0.06 23.86 -2.31
N PRO A 304 0.44 24.89 -3.03
CA PRO A 304 1.68 24.77 -3.77
C PRO A 304 2.87 24.36 -2.88
N LEU A 305 3.68 23.42 -3.35
CA LEU A 305 4.94 23.04 -2.74
C LEU A 305 6.07 23.84 -3.37
N THR A 306 6.79 24.58 -2.53
CA THR A 306 7.97 25.35 -2.93
C THR A 306 9.25 24.58 -2.65
N PRO A 307 10.36 24.83 -3.38
CA PRO A 307 11.66 24.21 -3.13
C PRO A 307 12.15 24.34 -1.69
N SER A 308 11.71 25.38 -0.97
CA SER A 308 12.10 25.65 0.41
C SER A 308 11.80 24.48 1.35
N ILE A 309 10.82 23.61 1.06
CA ILE A 309 10.47 22.48 1.93
C ILE A 309 11.59 21.43 2.01
N LEU A 310 12.45 21.39 0.99
CA LEU A 310 13.54 20.44 0.87
C LEU A 310 14.71 20.83 1.75
N SER A 311 15.35 19.83 2.34
CA SER A 311 16.70 20.01 2.89
C SER A 311 17.72 20.31 1.77
N PRO A 312 18.82 21.04 2.05
CA PRO A 312 19.83 21.36 1.03
C PRO A 312 20.46 20.14 0.33
N SER A 313 20.55 19.01 1.03
CA SER A 313 21.00 17.72 0.50
C SER A 313 19.80 16.78 0.31
N ASN A 314 18.90 17.10 -0.63
CA ASN A 314 17.73 16.28 -0.89
C ASN A 314 18.10 14.95 -1.58
N SER A 315 17.50 13.85 -1.12
CA SER A 315 17.79 12.49 -1.59
C SER A 315 16.58 11.80 -2.25
N ILE A 316 15.54 12.57 -2.59
CA ILE A 316 14.28 12.02 -3.15
C ILE A 316 14.58 11.39 -4.52
N LYS A 317 14.33 10.10 -4.62
CA LYS A 317 14.48 9.26 -5.83
C LYS A 317 13.14 8.97 -6.48
N LYS A 318 12.07 8.83 -5.68
CA LYS A 318 10.70 8.65 -6.17
C LYS A 318 9.80 9.72 -5.57
N PHE A 319 9.05 10.38 -6.45
CA PHE A 319 8.04 11.36 -6.05
C PHE A 319 6.71 11.01 -6.72
N GLU A 320 5.66 10.95 -5.92
CA GLU A 320 4.30 10.72 -6.39
C GLU A 320 3.38 11.81 -5.86
N ILE A 321 2.52 12.32 -6.75
CA ILE A 321 1.49 13.27 -6.39
C ILE A 321 0.15 12.78 -6.87
N ALA A 322 -0.86 12.80 -6.00
CA ALA A 322 -2.24 12.55 -6.40
C ALA A 322 -3.07 13.83 -6.30
N PHE A 323 -3.83 14.09 -7.36
CA PHE A 323 -4.77 15.20 -7.44
C PHE A 323 -6.20 14.70 -7.37
N ASP A 324 -6.96 15.20 -6.39
CA ASP A 324 -8.39 14.95 -6.16
C ASP A 324 -8.77 13.47 -6.36
N LEU A 325 -8.67 12.62 -5.34
CA LEU A 325 -9.11 11.21 -5.52
C LEU A 325 -10.65 11.02 -5.56
N ILE A 326 -11.42 12.04 -5.17
CA ILE A 326 -12.88 11.94 -5.00
C ILE A 326 -13.60 12.64 -6.16
N GLU A 327 -14.32 11.86 -6.98
CA GLU A 327 -15.10 12.34 -8.14
C GLU A 327 -16.20 13.36 -7.77
N PHE A 328 -16.66 13.35 -6.52
CA PHE A 328 -17.92 13.98 -6.10
C PHE A 328 -17.84 15.44 -5.61
N THR A 329 -16.67 15.98 -5.25
CA THR A 329 -16.58 17.40 -4.85
C THR A 329 -16.35 18.29 -6.08
N CYS A 330 -17.47 18.77 -6.63
CA CYS A 330 -17.66 19.59 -7.84
C CYS A 330 -16.90 20.94 -7.92
N LYS A 331 -15.58 20.96 -7.76
CA LYS A 331 -14.73 21.95 -8.41
C LYS A 331 -13.58 21.21 -9.03
N ARG A 332 -13.63 21.01 -10.36
CA ARG A 332 -12.42 20.74 -11.15
C ARG A 332 -11.46 21.88 -10.86
N LEU A 333 -10.60 21.72 -9.85
CA LEU A 333 -9.49 22.63 -9.70
C LEU A 333 -8.67 22.40 -10.96
N ASN A 334 -8.58 23.41 -11.82
CA ASN A 334 -7.61 23.40 -12.91
C ASN A 334 -6.22 23.51 -12.26
N LEU A 335 -5.77 22.42 -11.64
CA LEU A 335 -4.51 22.34 -10.92
C LEU A 335 -3.41 22.39 -11.96
N ASN A 336 -2.75 23.54 -12.06
CA ASN A 336 -1.61 23.71 -12.94
C ASN A 336 -0.37 23.12 -12.25
N LEU A 337 0.16 22.01 -12.79
CA LEU A 337 1.35 21.33 -12.24
C LEU A 337 2.51 22.29 -12.01
N ASN A 338 2.73 23.21 -12.95
CA ASN A 338 3.80 24.20 -12.88
C ASN A 338 3.62 25.11 -11.66
N TYR A 339 2.39 25.61 -11.44
CA TYR A 339 2.08 26.43 -10.26
C TYR A 339 2.26 25.66 -8.95
N TYR A 340 1.80 24.41 -8.89
CA TYR A 340 1.78 23.63 -7.65
C TYR A 340 3.12 23.04 -7.27
N ILE A 341 3.89 22.50 -8.22
CA ILE A 341 5.13 21.78 -7.93
C ILE A 341 6.24 22.02 -8.97
N GLY A 342 6.05 22.92 -9.95
CA GLY A 342 7.00 23.08 -11.06
C GLY A 342 8.40 23.48 -10.60
N SER A 343 8.47 24.48 -9.73
CA SER A 343 9.74 24.91 -9.12
C SER A 343 10.35 23.83 -8.22
N LEU A 344 9.54 23.09 -7.47
CA LEU A 344 10.01 21.97 -6.64
C LEU A 344 10.67 20.88 -7.49
N LEU A 345 10.02 20.44 -8.57
CA LEU A 345 10.50 19.39 -9.46
C LEU A 345 11.89 19.69 -10.02
N GLN A 346 12.15 20.94 -10.41
CA GLN A 346 13.46 21.36 -10.92
C GLN A 346 14.58 21.24 -9.88
N CYS A 347 14.28 21.32 -8.59
CA CYS A 347 15.25 21.19 -7.51
C CYS A 347 15.52 19.74 -7.07
N LEU A 348 14.72 18.77 -7.53
CA LEU A 348 14.89 17.36 -7.21
C LEU A 348 15.91 16.70 -8.16
N THR A 349 17.19 17.01 -7.95
CA THR A 349 18.29 16.54 -8.81
C THR A 349 18.53 15.03 -8.75
N SER A 350 18.11 14.38 -7.66
CA SER A 350 18.20 12.94 -7.45
C SER A 350 16.98 12.15 -7.96
N LEU A 351 15.96 12.83 -8.52
CA LEU A 351 14.70 12.20 -8.90
C LEU A 351 14.87 11.23 -10.08
N ILE A 352 14.47 9.98 -9.88
CA ILE A 352 14.52 8.90 -10.87
C ILE A 352 13.12 8.58 -11.39
N GLU A 353 12.12 8.53 -10.51
CA GLU A 353 10.74 8.17 -10.82
C GLU A 353 9.78 9.28 -10.37
N PHE A 354 8.91 9.70 -11.28
CA PHE A 354 7.86 10.67 -11.00
C PHE A 354 6.51 10.12 -11.46
N SER A 355 5.52 10.16 -10.58
CA SER A 355 4.16 9.66 -10.81
C SER A 355 3.13 10.76 -10.55
N ILE A 356 2.13 10.88 -11.43
CA ILE A 356 0.92 11.68 -11.18
C ILE A 356 -0.28 10.75 -11.20
N ILE A 357 -1.11 10.83 -10.15
CA ILE A 357 -2.30 10.02 -9.94
C ILE A 357 -3.55 10.92 -9.85
N GLY A 358 -4.73 10.40 -10.17
CA GLY A 358 -6.01 11.09 -10.00
C GLY A 358 -6.47 11.89 -11.22
N TYR A 359 -7.22 12.97 -11.00
CA TYR A 359 -7.95 13.67 -12.09
C TYR A 359 -7.19 14.85 -12.72
N PHE A 360 -5.87 14.79 -12.84
CA PHE A 360 -5.07 15.88 -13.41
C PHE A 360 -5.10 15.90 -14.95
N ASN A 361 -5.48 17.03 -15.55
CA ASN A 361 -5.50 17.21 -17.01
C ASN A 361 -5.03 18.61 -17.44
N SER A 362 -3.95 19.11 -16.84
CA SER A 362 -3.34 20.40 -17.23
C SER A 362 -2.10 20.18 -18.06
N LYS A 363 -1.79 21.16 -18.94
CA LYS A 363 -0.57 21.11 -19.75
C LYS A 363 0.67 21.12 -18.84
N ILE A 364 1.68 20.35 -19.23
CA ILE A 364 3.00 20.36 -18.60
C ILE A 364 3.89 21.28 -19.44
N ASP A 365 4.41 22.33 -18.82
CA ASP A 365 5.29 23.28 -19.50
C ASP A 365 6.69 22.69 -19.75
N THR A 366 7.40 23.28 -20.71
CA THR A 366 8.78 22.90 -21.03
C THR A 366 9.71 23.09 -19.82
N ASN A 367 10.70 22.21 -19.66
CA ASN A 367 11.71 22.27 -18.60
C ASN A 367 11.17 22.15 -17.16
N ILE A 368 9.94 21.64 -16.97
CA ILE A 368 9.38 21.41 -15.63
C ILE A 368 9.86 20.08 -15.04
N LEU A 369 9.90 19.02 -15.85
CA LEU A 369 10.40 17.72 -15.41
C LEU A 369 11.92 17.77 -15.23
N PRO A 370 12.48 17.21 -14.14
CA PRO A 370 13.91 17.30 -13.88
C PRO A 370 14.73 16.52 -14.92
N ASN A 371 15.90 17.06 -15.26
CA ASN A 371 16.79 16.48 -16.27
C ASN A 371 17.33 15.09 -15.89
N GLY A 372 17.28 14.67 -14.62
CA GLY A 372 17.71 13.34 -14.17
C GLY A 372 16.67 12.23 -14.34
N LEU A 373 15.41 12.59 -14.62
CA LEU A 373 14.26 11.70 -14.54
C LEU A 373 14.35 10.53 -15.54
N LYS A 374 14.11 9.30 -15.05
CA LYS A 374 14.15 8.07 -15.86
C LYS A 374 12.77 7.51 -16.15
N ILE A 375 11.85 7.61 -15.21
CA ILE A 375 10.51 7.03 -15.30
C ILE A 375 9.49 8.14 -15.05
N PHE A 376 8.58 8.32 -16.00
CA PHE A 376 7.43 9.20 -15.84
C PHE A 376 6.14 8.40 -16.00
N ASN A 377 5.35 8.34 -14.92
CA ASN A 377 4.18 7.48 -14.83
C ASN A 377 2.89 8.27 -14.64
N LEU A 378 1.96 8.09 -15.58
CA LEU A 378 0.64 8.69 -15.58
C LEU A 378 -0.46 7.62 -15.54
N LEU A 379 -0.14 6.33 -15.31
CA LEU A 379 -1.10 5.22 -15.42
C LEU A 379 -2.41 5.48 -14.66
N GLU A 380 -2.28 5.81 -13.37
CA GLU A 380 -3.41 6.00 -12.45
C GLU A 380 -4.01 7.41 -12.53
N ASN A 381 -3.57 8.22 -13.50
CA ASN A 381 -4.23 9.46 -13.83
C ASN A 381 -5.22 9.23 -14.96
N ILE A 382 -6.50 9.04 -14.65
CA ILE A 382 -7.48 8.67 -15.67
C ILE A 382 -7.90 9.81 -16.61
N ASN A 383 -7.56 11.08 -16.33
CA ASN A 383 -8.04 12.22 -17.12
C ASN A 383 -6.99 12.87 -18.00
N PHE A 384 -5.69 12.60 -17.80
CA PHE A 384 -4.65 13.30 -18.53
C PHE A 384 -4.72 13.01 -20.04
N ASN A 385 -4.97 14.04 -20.83
CA ASN A 385 -4.97 13.96 -22.29
C ASN A 385 -4.45 15.28 -22.87
N GLN A 386 -3.27 15.70 -22.43
CA GLN A 386 -2.55 16.87 -22.96
C GLN A 386 -1.42 16.42 -23.91
N PRO A 387 -1.13 17.21 -24.96
CA PRO A 387 -0.06 16.88 -25.89
C PRO A 387 1.32 17.09 -25.27
N PHE A 388 2.27 16.26 -25.70
CA PHE A 388 3.70 16.41 -25.47
C PHE A 388 4.38 16.87 -26.78
N ASP A 389 3.91 17.99 -27.33
CA ASP A 389 4.20 18.45 -28.71
C ASP A 389 5.32 19.49 -28.83
N GLN A 390 5.83 19.99 -27.71
CA GLN A 390 6.94 20.93 -27.65
C GLN A 390 8.24 20.24 -27.23
N ASP A 391 9.38 20.79 -27.66
CA ASP A 391 10.68 20.29 -27.27
C ASP A 391 10.91 20.48 -25.77
N ASN A 392 11.63 19.56 -25.14
CA ASN A 392 12.00 19.61 -23.73
C ASN A 392 10.83 19.59 -22.73
N ILE A 393 9.61 19.16 -23.12
CA ILE A 393 8.59 18.78 -22.13
C ILE A 393 9.03 17.49 -21.42
N LEU A 394 9.42 16.48 -22.20
CA LEU A 394 9.99 15.24 -21.68
C LEU A 394 11.52 15.38 -21.60
N PRO A 395 12.16 15.05 -20.46
CA PRO A 395 13.60 15.22 -20.31
C PRO A 395 14.36 14.21 -21.16
N SER A 396 15.54 14.61 -21.66
CA SER A 396 16.38 13.83 -22.57
C SER A 396 17.00 12.56 -21.98
N THR A 397 16.80 12.33 -20.68
CA THR A 397 17.29 11.17 -19.93
C THR A 397 16.21 10.12 -19.67
N LEU A 398 14.95 10.43 -20.00
CA LEU A 398 13.78 9.60 -19.76
C LEU A 398 13.87 8.28 -20.54
N THR A 399 13.73 7.15 -19.84
CA THR A 399 13.80 5.82 -20.45
C THR A 399 12.43 5.13 -20.50
N HIS A 400 11.55 5.44 -19.56
CA HIS A 400 10.21 4.86 -19.45
C HIS A 400 9.16 5.96 -19.38
N LEU A 401 8.18 5.88 -20.28
CA LEU A 401 6.99 6.72 -20.27
C LEU A 401 5.75 5.83 -20.21
N ILE A 402 4.91 6.05 -19.20
CA ILE A 402 3.68 5.28 -18.99
C ILE A 402 2.51 6.26 -19.06
N LEU A 403 1.70 6.16 -20.11
CA LEU A 403 0.51 7.00 -20.30
C LEU A 403 -0.72 6.31 -19.70
N ASN A 404 -1.81 7.03 -19.45
CA ASN A 404 -3.04 6.45 -18.92
C ASN A 404 -3.89 5.75 -20.00
N ASN A 405 -5.07 5.27 -19.59
CA ASN A 405 -6.01 4.58 -20.48
C ASN A 405 -6.80 5.48 -21.44
N ASN A 406 -6.91 6.77 -21.14
CA ASN A 406 -7.70 7.76 -21.88
C ASN A 406 -6.86 8.68 -22.78
N TYR A 407 -5.55 8.45 -22.88
CA TYR A 407 -4.66 9.22 -23.72
C TYR A 407 -5.04 9.03 -25.19
N SER A 408 -5.31 10.14 -25.88
CA SER A 408 -5.85 10.10 -27.24
C SER A 408 -4.78 9.81 -28.29
N ILE A 409 -5.21 9.19 -29.40
CA ILE A 409 -4.34 8.97 -30.56
C ILE A 409 -3.86 10.29 -31.18
N GLU A 410 -4.68 11.35 -31.15
CA GLU A 410 -4.31 12.65 -31.69
C GLU A 410 -3.10 13.25 -30.96
N ASN A 411 -3.13 13.23 -29.62
CA ASN A 411 -2.00 13.71 -28.82
C ASN A 411 -0.79 12.79 -28.94
N LEU A 412 -1.02 11.47 -29.05
CA LEU A 412 0.06 10.51 -29.27
C LEU A 412 0.76 10.70 -30.61
N LEU A 413 0.04 11.09 -31.67
CA LEU A 413 0.67 11.37 -32.96
C LEU A 413 1.51 12.65 -32.94
N LYS A 414 1.21 13.60 -32.04
CA LYS A 414 1.94 14.86 -31.85
C LYS A 414 3.12 14.73 -30.87
N ILE A 415 3.29 13.58 -30.20
CA ILE A 415 4.30 13.42 -29.16
C ILE A 415 5.72 13.57 -29.70
N LYS A 416 6.55 14.31 -28.97
CA LYS A 416 7.99 14.38 -29.16
C LYS A 416 8.70 13.54 -28.10
N LEU A 417 9.22 12.38 -28.50
CA LEU A 417 9.89 11.46 -27.59
C LEU A 417 11.40 11.77 -27.49
N PRO A 418 12.00 11.70 -26.28
CA PRO A 418 13.44 11.81 -26.12
C PRO A 418 14.15 10.55 -26.65
N ILE A 419 15.36 10.71 -27.21
CA ILE A 419 16.13 9.61 -27.82
C ILE A 419 16.50 8.49 -26.82
N SER A 420 16.54 8.81 -25.52
CA SER A 420 16.80 7.85 -24.45
C SER A 420 15.63 6.91 -24.16
N LEU A 421 14.44 7.19 -24.70
CA LEU A 421 13.24 6.42 -24.39
C LEU A 421 13.33 5.02 -24.98
N THR A 422 13.26 4.01 -24.11
CA THR A 422 13.32 2.60 -24.52
C THR A 422 12.04 1.84 -24.20
N PHE A 423 11.14 2.42 -23.40
CA PHE A 423 9.86 1.82 -23.05
C PHE A 423 8.73 2.84 -23.07
N LEU A 424 7.69 2.55 -23.85
CA LEU A 424 6.45 3.32 -23.91
C LEU A 424 5.27 2.40 -23.60
N SER A 425 4.52 2.72 -22.55
CA SER A 425 3.34 1.95 -22.14
C SER A 425 2.06 2.71 -22.44
N LEU A 426 1.16 2.04 -23.16
CA LEU A 426 -0.09 2.58 -23.69
C LEU A 426 -1.28 1.70 -23.32
N SER A 427 -2.49 2.25 -23.43
CA SER A 427 -3.73 1.46 -23.37
C SER A 427 -3.86 0.53 -24.58
N LYS A 428 -4.39 -0.67 -24.38
CA LYS A 428 -4.82 -1.57 -25.46
C LYS A 428 -5.85 -0.95 -26.39
N ASN A 429 -6.63 0.05 -25.94
CA ASN A 429 -7.55 0.79 -26.81
C ASN A 429 -6.83 1.50 -27.96
N LEU A 430 -5.58 1.95 -27.74
CA LEU A 430 -4.77 2.58 -28.78
C LEU A 430 -4.20 1.56 -29.78
N LYS A 431 -4.12 0.27 -29.42
CA LYS A 431 -3.58 -0.78 -30.29
C LYS A 431 -4.34 -0.87 -31.61
N ASN A 432 -5.67 -0.77 -31.55
CA ASN A 432 -6.53 -0.79 -32.75
C ASN A 432 -6.36 0.48 -33.60
N ASN A 433 -5.96 1.59 -32.99
CA ASN A 433 -5.73 2.86 -33.68
C ASN A 433 -4.34 2.98 -34.30
N PHE A 434 -3.38 2.12 -33.91
CA PHE A 434 -2.08 1.98 -34.58
C PHE A 434 -2.20 1.20 -35.90
N ASN A 435 -2.97 1.74 -36.85
CA ASN A 435 -2.86 1.30 -38.24
C ASN A 435 -1.50 1.71 -38.83
N ILE A 436 -1.14 1.17 -40.00
CA ILE A 436 0.16 1.42 -40.66
C ILE A 436 0.42 2.92 -40.83
N ASN A 437 -0.60 3.71 -41.17
CA ASN A 437 -0.48 5.14 -41.40
C ASN A 437 -0.15 5.90 -40.10
N ASN A 438 -0.86 5.60 -39.01
CA ASN A 438 -0.63 6.22 -37.70
C ASN A 438 0.72 5.81 -37.12
N PHE A 439 1.14 4.55 -37.30
CA PHE A 439 2.46 4.08 -36.88
C PHE A 439 3.58 4.77 -37.67
N ASN A 440 3.40 4.96 -38.98
CA ASN A 440 4.35 5.70 -39.81
C ASN A 440 4.42 7.18 -39.42
N ASN A 441 3.28 7.83 -39.17
CA ASN A 441 3.25 9.22 -38.71
C ASN A 441 3.94 9.38 -37.34
N PHE A 442 3.64 8.49 -36.40
CA PHE A 442 4.31 8.44 -35.09
C PHE A 442 5.83 8.28 -35.23
N ASN A 443 6.28 7.38 -36.12
CA ASN A 443 7.71 7.18 -36.37
C ASN A 443 8.35 8.37 -37.09
N ASN A 444 7.70 8.95 -38.09
CA ASN A 444 8.22 10.07 -38.85
C ASN A 444 8.38 11.31 -37.97
N ASN A 445 7.40 11.60 -37.11
CA ASN A 445 7.48 12.73 -36.17
C ASN A 445 8.63 12.56 -35.18
N ASN A 446 8.88 11.34 -34.71
CA ASN A 446 9.97 11.06 -33.78
C ASN A 446 11.35 10.83 -34.46
N ASN A 447 11.39 10.46 -35.74
CA ASN A 447 12.63 10.32 -36.51
C ASN A 447 13.13 11.67 -37.04
N ASN A 448 12.23 12.57 -37.49
CA ASN A 448 12.62 13.88 -38.00
C ASN A 448 13.23 14.78 -36.90
N ASN A 449 12.81 14.63 -35.65
CA ASN A 449 13.45 15.31 -34.52
C ASN A 449 14.87 14.78 -34.21
N ASN A 450 15.23 13.58 -34.70
CA ASN A 450 16.55 12.97 -34.48
C ASN A 450 17.56 13.29 -35.60
N ASN A 451 17.18 14.03 -36.65
CA ASN A 451 18.03 14.25 -37.83
C ASN A 451 19.21 15.23 -37.64
N ASN A 452 19.47 15.73 -36.43
CA ASN A 452 20.72 16.44 -36.14
C ASN A 452 21.86 15.52 -35.67
N ASN A 453 21.67 14.19 -35.63
CA ASN A 453 22.78 13.23 -35.54
C ASN A 453 22.45 11.99 -36.38
N ASN A 454 23.35 11.64 -37.30
CA ASN A 454 23.26 10.52 -38.24
C ASN A 454 22.72 9.21 -37.62
N ASN A 455 21.82 8.54 -38.37
CA ASN A 455 21.37 7.14 -38.29
C ASN A 455 20.28 6.71 -37.26
N ASN A 456 19.07 6.43 -37.79
CA ASN A 456 18.19 5.27 -37.48
C ASN A 456 18.01 4.76 -36.01
N ASN A 457 17.87 5.65 -35.01
CA ASN A 457 17.92 5.25 -33.59
C ASN A 457 16.61 4.80 -32.89
N ASN A 458 15.43 4.78 -33.53
CA ASN A 458 14.20 4.27 -32.87
C ASN A 458 14.08 2.73 -32.78
N LYS A 459 15.12 1.95 -33.15
CA LYS A 459 15.07 0.47 -33.14
C LYS A 459 14.88 -0.18 -31.75
N ASN A 460 15.12 0.55 -30.66
CA ASN A 460 15.08 -0.02 -29.30
C ASN A 460 13.83 0.36 -28.49
N LEU A 461 12.91 1.18 -29.03
CA LEU A 461 11.69 1.54 -28.32
C LEU A 461 10.73 0.36 -28.27
N LYS A 462 10.52 -0.20 -27.08
CA LYS A 462 9.48 -1.20 -26.82
C LYS A 462 8.16 -0.50 -26.52
N ILE A 463 7.17 -0.72 -27.38
CA ILE A 463 5.80 -0.26 -27.14
C ILE A 463 5.02 -1.42 -26.51
N HIS A 464 4.55 -1.21 -25.29
CA HIS A 464 3.72 -2.17 -24.56
C HIS A 464 2.28 -1.67 -24.47
N PHE A 465 1.33 -2.52 -24.85
CA PHE A 465 -0.10 -2.26 -24.72
C PHE A 465 -0.64 -3.04 -23.53
N ARG A 466 -1.10 -2.33 -22.50
CA ARG A 466 -1.68 -2.91 -21.29
C ARG A 466 -3.16 -3.15 -21.46
N ASP A 467 -3.64 -4.21 -20.82
CA ASP A 467 -5.06 -4.57 -20.77
C ASP A 467 -5.93 -3.52 -20.08
#